data_AF-A0A225AZC6-F1
#
_entry.id   AF-A0A225AZC6-F1
#
_cell.length_a   1.000
_cell.length_b   1.000
_cell.length_c   1.000
_cell.angle_alpha   90.00
_cell.angle_beta   90.00
_cell.angle_gamma   90.00
#
_symmetry.space_group_name_H-M   'P 1'
#
loop_
_entity.id
_entity.type
_entity.pdbx_description
1 polymer ?
#
loop_
_entity_poly.entity_id
_entity_poly.type
_entity_poly.pdbx_seq_one_letter_code
_entity_poly.pdbx_strand_id
1 'polypeptide(L)'
;MISGPTIAADSIPELSEDLQLEYLAEGGANIVYRIFLPPSAPCAKETILQPSEVEYYGNATPPPTEVEDHDLMTADIDGDADFDLGITITSGKLLRLRKNVRFGMPYRETANDFHSTIQPLFAPEELVDQSLVRVPPSLIQRCNEKLRDSERAEYPKRRPVIRHGVYLATDEPLGMLITDMTNTPTKHPTTPPKKTMTVTELKPKWLVQSPSAPPTAKRCRTCALRDMKAADNASVYLNAHTNRIQSSLGKAPFCPLDLISNNEQDIQRTIVNIFARHRPYPNQIRIIARRLYRHPTLLKLLSLQRLHNKVGLHGPPSGSREMSLSMTLRDCSIFLKLPTSDVEETDLEMGTIDLRLGDLDLKSAANGKAEYWLDIENRLIDEGWYMGQQASQDRTKGECVLSR
;
A
#
# COMPACT_ATOMS: atom_id res chain seq x y z
N MET A 1 34.05 3.45 5.16
CA MET A 1 32.99 3.36 6.19
C MET A 1 32.39 4.74 6.33
N ILE A 2 31.23 4.98 5.75
CA ILE A 2 30.49 6.23 5.91
C ILE A 2 29.32 5.88 6.81
N SER A 3 29.42 6.28 8.07
CA SER A 3 28.34 6.21 9.04
C SER A 3 27.17 7.06 8.54
N GLY A 4 26.08 6.40 8.14
CA GLY A 4 24.82 7.07 7.82
C GLY A 4 24.24 7.77 9.06
N PRO A 5 23.36 8.76 8.87
CA PRO A 5 22.78 9.51 9.98
C PRO A 5 21.99 8.55 10.87
N THR A 6 22.44 8.42 12.12
CA THR A 6 21.67 7.78 13.17
C THR A 6 20.52 8.73 13.49
N ILE A 7 19.28 8.31 13.23
CA ILE A 7 18.10 9.09 13.63
C ILE A 7 18.19 9.26 15.15
N ALA A 8 18.50 10.47 15.60
CA ALA A 8 18.57 10.80 17.02
C ALA A 8 17.24 10.44 17.69
N ALA A 9 17.29 9.83 18.87
CA ALA A 9 16.10 9.35 19.59
C ALA A 9 15.12 10.48 19.97
N ASP A 10 15.53 11.73 19.85
CA ASP A 10 14.82 12.95 20.29
C ASP A 10 13.94 13.60 19.21
N SER A 11 13.78 13.00 18.01
CA SER A 11 13.03 13.63 16.91
C SER A 11 11.87 12.80 16.33
N ILE A 12 11.39 11.77 17.02
CA ILE A 12 10.21 11.00 16.57
C ILE A 12 8.95 11.72 17.06
N PRO A 13 8.09 12.25 16.17
CA PRO A 13 6.90 12.98 16.57
C PRO A 13 5.88 12.06 17.26
N GLU A 14 5.12 12.63 18.18
CA GLU A 14 4.08 11.92 18.94
C GLU A 14 2.69 12.24 18.39
N LEU A 15 1.83 11.22 18.35
CA LEU A 15 0.44 11.37 17.93
C LEU A 15 -0.42 11.84 19.10
N SER A 16 -1.39 12.72 18.82
CA SER A 16 -2.40 13.12 19.80
C SER A 16 -3.24 11.92 20.29
N GLU A 17 -3.53 11.92 21.59
CA GLU A 17 -4.41 10.92 22.22
C GLU A 17 -5.85 10.98 21.70
N ASP A 18 -6.29 12.12 21.14
CA ASP A 18 -7.67 12.35 20.69
C ASP A 18 -7.93 11.92 19.25
N LEU A 19 -6.90 11.43 18.54
CA LEU A 19 -7.03 10.94 17.18
C LEU A 19 -8.10 9.86 17.08
N GLN A 20 -8.96 10.02 16.07
CA GLN A 20 -9.96 9.04 15.71
C GLN A 20 -9.41 8.17 14.59
N LEU A 21 -9.42 6.86 14.82
CA LEU A 21 -8.95 5.86 13.86
C LEU A 21 -10.10 5.01 13.36
N GLU A 22 -10.17 4.86 12.04
CA GLU A 22 -11.07 3.94 11.35
C GLU A 22 -10.26 2.79 10.75
N TYR A 23 -10.67 1.56 11.04
CA TYR A 23 -10.06 0.37 10.46
C TYR A 23 -10.22 0.38 8.93
N LEU A 24 -9.09 0.28 8.20
CA LEU A 24 -9.11 0.27 6.73
C LEU A 24 -8.80 -1.11 6.17
N ALA A 25 -7.69 -1.72 6.59
CA ALA A 25 -7.22 -3.00 6.07
C ALA A 25 -6.28 -3.70 7.05
N GLU A 26 -6.07 -5.01 6.86
CA GLU A 26 -5.06 -5.75 7.64
C GLU A 26 -4.32 -6.84 6.86
N GLY A 27 -3.02 -6.91 7.10
CA GLY A 27 -2.12 -7.96 6.62
C GLY A 27 -1.91 -9.05 7.65
N GLY A 28 -0.86 -9.86 7.46
CA GLY A 28 -0.46 -10.88 8.44
C GLY A 28 0.10 -10.30 9.74
N ALA A 29 0.86 -9.19 9.65
CA ALA A 29 1.61 -8.63 10.77
C ALA A 29 1.15 -7.22 11.19
N ASN A 30 0.37 -6.52 10.36
CA ASN A 30 0.03 -5.12 10.58
C ASN A 30 -1.45 -4.85 10.28
N ILE A 31 -1.99 -3.79 10.89
CA ILE A 31 -3.31 -3.22 10.62
C ILE A 31 -3.10 -1.77 10.18
N VAL A 32 -3.86 -1.33 9.18
CA VAL A 32 -3.82 0.03 8.64
C VAL A 32 -5.12 0.72 8.98
N TYR A 33 -5.00 1.96 9.47
CA TYR A 33 -6.09 2.81 9.90
C TYR A 33 -6.09 4.12 9.11
N ARG A 34 -7.29 4.60 8.80
CA ARG A 34 -7.50 5.98 8.38
C ARG A 34 -7.51 6.88 9.60
N ILE A 35 -6.81 8.00 9.50
CA ILE A 35 -6.71 9.00 10.56
C ILE A 35 -7.79 10.06 10.32
N PHE A 36 -8.57 10.35 11.36
CA PHE A 36 -9.49 11.47 11.42
C PHE A 36 -9.08 12.37 12.58
N LEU A 37 -8.94 13.65 12.29
CA LEU A 37 -8.74 14.67 13.30
C LEU A 37 -10.08 14.91 13.99
N PRO A 38 -10.10 15.10 15.32
CA PRO A 38 -11.31 15.52 16.00
C PRO A 38 -11.78 16.83 15.35
N PRO A 39 -13.10 17.04 15.17
CA PRO A 39 -13.60 18.35 14.79
C PRO A 39 -13.06 19.34 15.81
N SER A 40 -12.42 20.41 15.35
CA SER A 40 -12.12 21.56 16.21
C SER A 40 -13.40 21.86 16.98
N ALA A 41 -13.33 21.83 18.32
CA ALA A 41 -14.45 22.29 19.13
C ALA A 41 -14.85 23.67 18.58
N PRO A 42 -16.14 23.96 18.37
CA PRO A 42 -16.53 25.31 17.98
C PRO A 42 -15.94 26.24 19.02
N CYS A 43 -15.01 27.11 18.58
CA CYS A 43 -14.41 28.11 19.42
C CYS A 43 -15.56 28.84 20.11
N ALA A 44 -15.67 28.65 21.41
CA ALA A 44 -16.64 29.37 22.20
C ALA A 44 -16.30 30.86 22.05
N LYS A 45 -17.27 31.62 21.56
CA LYS A 45 -17.31 33.07 21.31
C LYS A 45 -16.97 33.49 19.87
N GLU A 46 -17.89 33.20 18.95
CA GLU A 46 -18.43 34.31 18.16
C GLU A 46 -19.03 35.31 19.15
N THR A 47 -18.21 36.25 19.62
CA THR A 47 -18.75 37.51 20.10
C THR A 47 -19.38 38.14 18.89
N ILE A 48 -20.70 38.05 18.79
CA ILE A 48 -21.53 38.87 17.91
C ILE A 48 -21.15 40.31 18.27
N LEU A 49 -20.22 40.91 17.51
CA LEU A 49 -20.02 42.34 17.48
C LEU A 49 -21.31 42.90 16.92
N GLN A 50 -22.17 43.40 17.81
CA GLN A 50 -23.26 44.26 17.40
C GLN A 50 -22.67 45.42 16.59
N PRO A 51 -23.26 45.81 15.44
CA PRO A 51 -22.77 46.97 14.71
C PRO A 51 -22.90 48.19 15.61
N SER A 52 -21.76 48.75 16.02
CA SER A 52 -21.71 50.09 16.60
C SER A 52 -22.22 51.07 15.57
N GLU A 53 -23.23 51.88 15.93
CA GLU A 53 -23.70 53.00 15.15
C GLU A 53 -22.52 53.85 14.68
N VAL A 54 -22.42 54.06 13.37
CA VAL A 54 -21.43 54.95 12.77
C VAL A 54 -21.82 56.37 13.14
N GLU A 55 -21.04 56.99 14.04
CA GLU A 55 -21.11 58.43 14.29
C GLU A 55 -20.72 59.19 13.00
N TYR A 56 -21.53 60.19 12.73
CA TYR A 56 -21.53 61.06 11.57
C TYR A 56 -20.21 61.84 11.44
N TYR A 57 -19.39 61.54 10.42
CA TYR A 57 -18.26 62.40 10.05
C TYR A 57 -18.77 63.67 9.38
N GLY A 58 -18.53 64.83 10.00
CA GLY A 58 -18.83 66.15 9.46
C GLY A 58 -17.94 66.56 8.27
N ASN A 59 -18.45 67.54 7.50
CA ASN A 59 -18.00 68.00 6.17
C ASN A 59 -16.57 68.60 6.05
N ALA A 60 -15.57 68.15 6.78
CA ALA A 60 -14.25 68.81 6.78
C ALA A 60 -13.02 67.90 6.78
N THR A 61 -13.12 66.63 6.39
CA THR A 61 -11.92 65.75 6.31
C THR A 61 -11.81 65.07 4.95
N PRO A 62 -10.74 65.30 4.17
CA PRO A 62 -10.53 64.59 2.90
C PRO A 62 -10.11 63.14 3.14
N PRO A 63 -10.49 62.20 2.26
CA PRO A 63 -10.14 60.78 2.43
C PRO A 63 -8.64 60.56 2.14
N PRO A 64 -7.91 59.79 2.97
CA PRO A 64 -6.57 59.35 2.61
C PRO A 64 -6.62 58.15 1.65
N THR A 65 -5.76 58.24 0.66
CA THR A 65 -5.55 57.41 -0.52
C THR A 65 -5.14 55.96 -0.22
N GLU A 66 -5.53 55.06 -1.14
CA GLU A 66 -5.08 53.67 -1.24
C GLU A 66 -3.55 53.55 -1.19
N VAL A 67 -3.03 52.64 -0.37
CA VAL A 67 -1.64 52.14 -0.47
C VAL A 67 -1.69 50.62 -0.47
N GLU A 68 -1.08 50.07 -1.51
CA GLU A 68 -0.93 48.66 -1.85
C GLU A 68 -0.06 47.88 -0.85
N ASP A 69 -0.25 46.56 -0.86
CA ASP A 69 0.37 45.53 -0.02
C ASP A 69 1.88 45.66 0.20
N HIS A 70 2.32 45.43 1.44
CA HIS A 70 3.62 44.80 1.71
C HIS A 70 3.60 44.00 3.01
N ASP A 71 4.11 42.78 2.90
CA ASP A 71 4.35 41.77 3.94
C ASP A 71 4.82 42.34 5.28
N LEU A 72 4.13 41.96 6.37
CA LEU A 72 4.74 41.87 7.70
C LEU A 72 4.23 40.63 8.45
N MET A 73 5.21 39.78 8.77
CA MET A 73 5.22 38.85 9.89
C MET A 73 4.64 39.49 11.16
N THR A 74 3.67 38.83 11.78
CA THR A 74 3.46 38.89 13.24
C THR A 74 3.11 37.51 13.75
N ALA A 75 4.08 36.92 14.44
CA ALA A 75 3.85 35.87 15.42
C ALA A 75 3.13 36.50 16.61
N ASP A 76 1.96 35.98 16.96
CA ASP A 76 1.39 36.08 18.30
C ASP A 76 1.01 34.67 18.73
N ILE A 77 1.69 34.22 19.79
CA ILE A 77 1.52 32.94 20.47
C ILE A 77 0.45 33.14 21.53
N ASP A 78 -0.62 32.34 21.49
CA ASP A 78 -1.22 31.70 22.67
C ASP A 78 -2.33 30.70 22.25
N GLY A 79 -2.06 29.40 22.45
CA GLY A 79 -3.02 28.30 22.34
C GLY A 79 -2.88 27.39 21.11
N ASP A 80 -2.56 26.11 21.32
CA ASP A 80 -2.70 24.97 20.39
C ASP A 80 -1.64 24.70 19.30
N ALA A 81 -0.35 24.95 19.59
CA ALA A 81 0.76 24.54 18.70
C ALA A 81 0.86 23.00 18.45
N ASP A 82 0.38 22.18 19.39
CA ASP A 82 0.44 20.71 19.31
C ASP A 82 -0.62 20.15 18.33
N PHE A 83 -1.77 20.82 18.22
CA PHE A 83 -2.84 20.47 17.28
C PHE A 83 -2.39 20.74 15.84
N ASP A 84 -1.75 21.88 15.58
CA ASP A 84 -1.32 22.30 14.24
C ASP A 84 -0.15 21.44 13.69
N LEU A 85 0.77 21.00 14.58
CA LEU A 85 1.83 20.06 14.21
C LEU A 85 1.27 18.67 13.89
N GLY A 86 0.30 18.19 14.68
CA GLY A 86 -0.41 16.93 14.45
C GLY A 86 -1.18 16.89 13.11
N ILE A 87 -1.80 18.00 12.72
CA ILE A 87 -2.47 18.17 11.42
C ILE A 87 -1.44 18.06 10.29
N THR A 88 -0.29 18.72 10.44
CA THR A 88 0.74 18.78 9.39
C THR A 88 1.36 17.41 9.12
N ILE A 89 1.68 16.63 10.16
CA ILE A 89 2.36 15.34 9.96
C ILE A 89 1.42 14.22 9.49
N THR A 90 0.13 14.26 9.84
CA THR A 90 -0.85 13.21 9.49
C THR A 90 -1.58 13.47 8.18
N SER A 91 -1.48 14.68 7.61
CA SER A 91 -2.10 15.03 6.34
C SER A 91 -1.60 14.13 5.20
N GLY A 92 -2.55 13.53 4.46
CA GLY A 92 -2.24 12.60 3.37
C GLY A 92 -1.57 11.30 3.83
N LYS A 93 -1.71 10.92 5.10
CA LYS A 93 -1.15 9.69 5.67
C LYS A 93 -2.22 8.75 6.22
N LEU A 94 -1.88 7.47 6.26
CA LEU A 94 -2.58 6.43 7.01
C LEU A 94 -1.70 5.98 8.17
N LEU A 95 -2.30 5.47 9.24
CA LEU A 95 -1.56 4.92 10.38
C LEU A 95 -1.47 3.40 10.28
N ARG A 96 -0.25 2.88 10.26
CA ARG A 96 0.04 1.45 10.28
C ARG A 96 0.52 1.04 11.67
N LEU A 97 -0.15 0.06 12.27
CA LEU A 97 0.12 -0.44 13.62
C LEU A 97 0.42 -1.94 13.62
N ARG A 98 1.37 -2.35 14.48
CA ARG A 98 1.88 -3.72 14.53
C ARG A 98 0.95 -4.62 15.32
N LYS A 99 0.73 -5.83 14.81
CA LYS A 99 0.02 -6.89 15.55
C LYS A 99 0.92 -7.55 16.59
N ASN A 100 0.31 -8.07 17.64
CA ASN A 100 0.96 -8.95 18.58
C ASN A 100 1.10 -10.34 17.97
N VAL A 101 2.16 -10.53 17.18
CA VAL A 101 2.54 -11.82 16.59
C VAL A 101 3.91 -12.21 17.12
N ARG A 102 4.11 -13.50 17.40
CA ARG A 102 5.29 -14.05 18.11
C ARG A 102 6.66 -13.64 17.52
N PHE A 103 6.70 -13.28 16.23
CA PHE A 103 7.93 -12.94 15.52
C PHE A 103 7.78 -11.62 14.75
N GLY A 104 7.00 -10.69 15.29
CA GLY A 104 6.89 -9.34 14.75
C GLY A 104 8.21 -8.60 14.96
N MET A 105 8.80 -8.08 13.88
CA MET A 105 9.96 -7.21 13.98
C MET A 105 9.53 -5.87 14.58
N PRO A 106 10.28 -5.29 15.53
CA PRO A 106 10.01 -3.96 16.05
C PRO A 106 10.00 -2.90 14.94
N TYR A 107 9.19 -1.85 15.10
CA TYR A 107 9.09 -0.82 14.06
C TYR A 107 10.36 0.02 13.90
N ARG A 108 11.16 0.18 14.96
CA ARG A 108 12.47 0.83 14.85
C ARG A 108 13.38 0.10 13.86
N GLU A 109 13.46 -1.24 13.96
CA GLU A 109 14.24 -2.06 13.04
C GLU A 109 13.63 -2.03 11.63
N THR A 110 12.30 -2.19 11.53
CA THR A 110 11.60 -2.15 10.24
C THR A 110 11.82 -0.83 9.49
N ALA A 111 11.77 0.31 10.19
CA ALA A 111 12.01 1.63 9.61
C ALA A 111 13.47 1.83 9.20
N ASN A 112 14.41 1.39 10.05
CA ASN A 112 15.83 1.45 9.73
C ASN A 112 16.17 0.60 8.49
N ASP A 113 15.60 -0.60 8.38
CA ASP A 113 15.78 -1.47 7.23
C ASP A 113 15.19 -0.87 5.95
N PHE A 114 14.02 -0.24 6.03
CA PHE A 114 13.44 0.48 4.91
C PHE A 114 14.33 1.64 4.46
N HIS A 115 14.74 2.51 5.38
CA HIS A 115 15.57 3.67 5.08
C HIS A 115 16.94 3.29 4.52
N SER A 116 17.59 2.28 5.11
CA SER A 116 18.96 1.90 4.72
C SER A 116 19.04 0.88 3.58
N THR A 117 17.96 0.12 3.29
CA THR A 117 17.97 -0.91 2.24
C THR A 117 17.05 -0.61 1.08
N ILE A 118 15.83 -0.12 1.34
CA ILE A 118 14.77 -0.02 0.33
C ILE A 118 14.78 1.35 -0.31
N GLN A 119 14.78 2.42 0.49
CA GLN A 119 14.72 3.79 0.02
C GLN A 119 15.85 4.14 -0.98
N PRO A 120 17.11 3.68 -0.81
CA PRO A 120 18.16 3.96 -1.81
C PRO A 120 17.94 3.30 -3.17
N LEU A 121 17.06 2.29 -3.24
CA LEU A 121 16.79 1.56 -4.48
C LEU A 121 15.74 2.26 -5.35
N PHE A 122 14.94 3.17 -4.81
CA PHE A 122 13.78 3.77 -5.49
C PHE A 122 13.73 5.29 -5.28
N ALA A 123 13.17 6.03 -6.24
CA ALA A 123 12.88 7.44 -6.01
C ALA A 123 11.70 7.56 -5.01
N PRO A 124 11.59 8.64 -4.22
CA PRO A 124 10.53 8.81 -3.23
C PRO A 124 9.11 8.65 -3.81
N GLU A 125 8.91 9.09 -5.05
CA GLU A 125 7.62 9.04 -5.75
C GLU A 125 7.24 7.61 -6.18
N GLU A 126 8.21 6.70 -6.25
CA GLU A 126 7.99 5.28 -6.58
C GLU A 126 7.56 4.47 -5.35
N LEU A 127 7.55 5.06 -4.15
CA LEU A 127 7.33 4.36 -2.89
C LEU A 127 6.06 4.85 -2.17
N VAL A 128 5.36 3.91 -1.55
CA VAL A 128 4.50 4.21 -0.41
C VAL A 128 5.44 4.46 0.76
N ASP A 129 5.86 5.72 0.86
CA ASP A 129 6.79 6.15 1.89
C ASP A 129 6.25 5.93 3.31
N GLN A 130 7.15 5.73 4.27
CA GLN A 130 6.82 5.45 5.67
C GLN A 130 7.73 6.17 6.65
N SER A 131 7.13 6.77 7.69
CA SER A 131 7.85 7.47 8.76
C SER A 131 7.38 7.00 10.14
N LEU A 132 8.31 6.99 11.10
CA LEU A 132 8.01 6.58 12.49
C LEU A 132 7.27 7.68 13.25
N VAL A 133 6.36 7.24 14.12
CA VAL A 133 5.66 8.08 15.10
C VAL A 133 5.55 7.37 16.44
N ARG A 134 5.47 8.11 17.54
CA ARG A 134 5.07 7.57 18.85
C ARG A 134 3.55 7.50 18.92
N VAL A 135 3.05 6.38 19.44
CA VAL A 135 1.62 6.11 19.54
C VAL A 135 1.24 6.00 21.01
N PRO A 136 0.30 6.84 21.49
CA PRO A 136 -0.17 6.75 22.86
C PRO A 136 -0.74 5.36 23.19
N PRO A 137 -0.43 4.78 24.37
CA PRO A 137 -0.98 3.48 24.78
C PRO A 137 -2.51 3.46 24.79
N SER A 138 -3.13 4.59 25.15
CA SER A 138 -4.58 4.80 25.13
C SER A 138 -5.17 4.56 23.72
N LEU A 139 -4.48 5.00 22.66
CA LEU A 139 -4.90 4.80 21.28
C LEU A 139 -4.86 3.32 20.86
N ILE A 140 -3.81 2.59 21.25
CA ILE A 140 -3.70 1.14 21.01
C ILE A 140 -4.80 0.38 21.74
N GLN A 141 -5.07 0.73 22.99
CA GLN A 141 -6.14 0.10 23.78
C GLN A 141 -7.50 0.27 23.10
N ARG A 142 -7.88 1.51 22.72
CA ARG A 142 -9.14 1.79 22.02
C ARG A 142 -9.24 1.03 20.69
N CYS A 143 -8.15 0.93 19.94
CA CYS A 143 -8.12 0.15 18.70
C CYS A 143 -8.38 -1.35 18.97
N ASN A 144 -7.76 -1.92 20.01
CA ASN A 144 -7.97 -3.32 20.38
C ASN A 144 -9.40 -3.59 20.87
N GLU A 145 -10.02 -2.66 21.59
CA GLU A 145 -11.44 -2.73 21.96
C GLU A 145 -12.34 -2.74 20.71
N LYS A 146 -12.15 -1.79 19.78
CA LYS A 146 -12.87 -1.76 18.49
C LYS A 146 -12.69 -3.04 17.67
N LEU A 147 -11.49 -3.63 17.68
CA LEU A 147 -11.25 -4.91 17.00
C LEU A 147 -12.11 -6.02 17.60
N ARG A 148 -12.17 -6.15 18.94
CA ARG A 148 -13.03 -7.15 19.61
C ARG A 148 -14.51 -6.92 19.31
N ASP A 149 -14.96 -5.67 19.27
CA ASP A 149 -16.33 -5.33 18.89
C ASP A 149 -16.63 -5.75 17.44
N SER A 150 -15.71 -5.47 16.52
CA SER A 150 -15.84 -5.84 15.11
C SER A 150 -15.85 -7.36 14.88
N GLU A 151 -15.28 -8.18 15.76
CA GLU A 151 -15.36 -9.64 15.68
C GLU A 151 -16.78 -10.15 15.99
N ARG A 152 -17.52 -9.42 16.84
CA ARG A 152 -18.91 -9.70 17.22
C ARG A 152 -19.95 -9.05 16.31
N ALA A 153 -19.57 -8.01 15.57
CA ALA A 153 -20.47 -7.28 14.69
C ALA A 153 -21.06 -8.16 13.57
N GLU A 154 -22.13 -7.70 12.92
CA GLU A 154 -22.66 -8.30 11.70
C GLU A 154 -21.93 -7.82 10.45
N TYR A 155 -22.05 -8.57 9.36
CA TYR A 155 -21.56 -8.16 8.04
C TYR A 155 -22.26 -6.87 7.59
N PRO A 156 -21.57 -5.89 6.94
CA PRO A 156 -20.18 -5.91 6.48
C PRO A 156 -19.15 -5.37 7.49
N LYS A 157 -19.58 -4.95 8.68
CA LYS A 157 -18.68 -4.40 9.72
C LYS A 157 -17.86 -5.48 10.44
N ARG A 158 -18.24 -6.75 10.26
CA ARG A 158 -17.53 -7.90 10.84
C ARG A 158 -16.10 -8.01 10.32
N ARG A 159 -15.14 -8.05 11.23
CA ARG A 159 -13.74 -8.37 10.91
C ARG A 159 -13.63 -9.76 10.27
N PRO A 160 -12.79 -9.98 9.25
CA PRO A 160 -12.65 -11.30 8.64
C PRO A 160 -12.30 -12.39 9.65
N VAL A 161 -13.04 -13.51 9.64
CA VAL A 161 -12.90 -14.59 10.64
C VAL A 161 -11.47 -15.13 10.75
N ILE A 162 -10.75 -15.24 9.63
CA ILE A 162 -9.34 -15.67 9.61
C ILE A 162 -8.38 -14.73 10.38
N ARG A 163 -8.84 -13.54 10.77
CA ARG A 163 -8.08 -12.54 11.51
C ARG A 163 -8.46 -12.46 12.98
N HIS A 164 -9.49 -13.18 13.41
CA HIS A 164 -9.99 -13.13 14.78
C HIS A 164 -8.94 -13.61 15.79
N GLY A 165 -8.96 -13.01 16.98
CA GLY A 165 -8.09 -13.40 18.10
C GLY A 165 -6.64 -12.90 18.02
N VAL A 166 -6.27 -12.15 16.97
CA VAL A 166 -4.97 -11.47 16.87
C VAL A 166 -5.18 -9.95 16.88
N TYR A 167 -4.59 -9.27 17.85
CA TYR A 167 -4.79 -7.83 18.10
C TYR A 167 -3.48 -7.04 17.95
N LEU A 168 -3.51 -5.72 18.17
CA LEU A 168 -2.31 -4.87 18.18
C LEU A 168 -1.40 -5.19 19.37
N ALA A 169 -0.10 -5.04 19.14
CA ALA A 169 0.94 -5.14 20.15
C ALA A 169 0.86 -3.97 21.13
N THR A 170 0.69 -4.26 22.41
CA THR A 170 0.60 -3.24 23.49
C THR A 170 1.98 -2.85 24.03
N ASP A 171 3.01 -3.63 23.70
CA ASP A 171 4.41 -3.43 24.03
C ASP A 171 5.18 -2.67 22.94
N GLU A 172 4.50 -2.27 21.85
CA GLU A 172 5.06 -1.45 20.77
C GLU A 172 4.57 0.01 20.91
N PRO A 173 5.41 0.95 21.37
CA PRO A 173 5.03 2.35 21.49
C PRO A 173 5.13 3.12 20.16
N LEU A 174 5.53 2.46 19.07
CA LEU A 174 5.72 3.08 17.77
C LEU A 174 4.64 2.69 16.76
N GLY A 175 4.35 3.61 15.86
CA GLY A 175 3.54 3.44 14.66
C GLY A 175 4.33 3.83 13.42
N MET A 176 3.75 3.57 12.25
CA MET A 176 4.24 4.13 10.99
C MET A 176 3.16 4.94 10.29
N LEU A 177 3.45 6.19 9.95
CA LEU A 177 2.65 6.95 9.00
C LEU A 177 3.06 6.54 7.60
N ILE A 178 2.11 6.03 6.82
CA ILE A 178 2.34 5.62 5.43
C ILE A 178 1.58 6.54 4.48
N THR A 179 2.11 6.77 3.28
CA THR A 179 1.44 7.58 2.25
C THR A 179 0.04 7.05 1.94
N ASP A 180 -0.99 7.91 2.04
CA ASP A 180 -2.36 7.57 1.66
C ASP A 180 -2.52 7.67 0.13
N MET A 181 -2.54 6.52 -0.54
CA MET A 181 -2.79 6.47 -1.97
C MET A 181 -4.25 6.73 -2.34
N THR A 182 -5.19 6.57 -1.38
CA THR A 182 -6.64 6.51 -1.63
C THR A 182 -7.32 7.86 -1.81
N ASN A 183 -6.63 8.97 -1.51
CA ASN A 183 -7.13 10.36 -1.43
C ASN A 183 -8.61 10.53 -1.78
N THR A 184 -9.45 10.35 -0.76
CA THR A 184 -10.83 10.80 -0.73
C THR A 184 -10.86 12.32 -0.95
N PRO A 185 -11.80 12.87 -1.74
CA PRO A 185 -11.97 14.32 -1.80
C PRO A 185 -12.24 14.84 -0.39
N THR A 186 -11.37 15.72 0.10
CA THR A 186 -11.68 16.56 1.25
C THR A 186 -12.98 17.27 0.92
N LYS A 187 -14.02 17.07 1.72
CA LYS A 187 -15.29 17.78 1.59
C LYS A 187 -15.07 19.26 1.94
N HIS A 188 -14.40 20.01 1.08
CA HIS A 188 -14.48 21.46 1.10
C HIS A 188 -15.66 21.88 0.20
N PRO A 189 -16.64 22.65 0.70
CA PRO A 189 -17.89 22.92 -0.04
C PRO A 189 -17.76 23.82 -1.27
N THR A 190 -16.56 24.26 -1.66
CA THR A 190 -16.39 25.39 -2.60
C THR A 190 -15.56 25.10 -3.85
N THR A 191 -15.11 23.87 -4.09
CA THR A 191 -14.38 23.51 -5.32
C THR A 191 -15.15 22.46 -6.12
N PRO A 192 -15.25 22.58 -7.46
CA PRO A 192 -15.88 21.54 -8.28
C PRO A 192 -15.26 20.16 -7.99
N PRO A 193 -16.04 19.07 -8.09
CA PRO A 193 -15.57 17.76 -7.66
C PRO A 193 -14.32 17.38 -8.47
N LYS A 194 -13.16 17.34 -7.78
CA LYS A 194 -11.95 16.72 -8.31
C LYS A 194 -12.32 15.32 -8.78
N LYS A 195 -11.96 14.97 -10.03
CA LYS A 195 -12.18 13.65 -10.64
C LYS A 195 -11.98 12.56 -9.59
N THR A 196 -12.99 11.71 -9.37
CA THR A 196 -12.88 10.67 -8.36
C THR A 196 -11.81 9.66 -8.80
N MET A 197 -10.95 9.25 -7.87
CA MET A 197 -9.86 8.32 -8.13
C MET A 197 -10.13 7.04 -7.34
N THR A 198 -9.75 5.91 -7.91
CA THR A 198 -9.72 4.61 -7.23
C THR A 198 -8.28 4.17 -7.07
N VAL A 199 -8.01 3.41 -6.01
CA VAL A 199 -6.72 2.74 -5.84
C VAL A 199 -6.93 1.24 -6.00
N THR A 200 -6.06 0.65 -6.81
CA THR A 200 -5.97 -0.81 -6.94
C THR A 200 -4.63 -1.28 -6.39
N GLU A 201 -4.69 -2.20 -5.43
CA GLU A 201 -3.51 -2.93 -4.94
C GLU A 201 -3.35 -4.24 -5.72
N LEU A 202 -2.15 -4.52 -6.24
CA LEU A 202 -1.79 -5.82 -6.80
C LEU A 202 -0.40 -6.23 -6.35
N LYS A 203 -0.15 -7.54 -6.24
CA LYS A 203 1.22 -8.05 -5.96
C LYS A 203 1.87 -8.49 -7.27
N PRO A 204 2.98 -7.85 -7.73
CA PRO A 204 3.64 -8.23 -8.98
C PRO A 204 4.27 -9.62 -8.92
N LYS A 205 4.59 -10.12 -7.71
CA LYS A 205 5.23 -11.41 -7.47
C LYS A 205 6.58 -11.52 -8.20
N TRP A 206 6.89 -12.72 -8.71
CA TRP A 206 8.15 -13.04 -9.37
C TRP A 206 8.13 -12.59 -10.83
N LEU A 207 8.76 -11.45 -11.11
CA LEU A 207 8.91 -10.87 -12.45
C LEU A 207 10.05 -11.53 -13.25
N VAL A 208 10.84 -12.38 -12.59
CA VAL A 208 11.86 -13.25 -13.18
C VAL A 208 11.51 -14.69 -12.82
N GLN A 209 11.74 -15.64 -13.72
CA GLN A 209 11.61 -17.06 -13.40
C GLN A 209 12.54 -17.43 -12.24
N SER A 210 12.11 -18.39 -11.41
CA SER A 210 12.98 -18.92 -10.36
C SER A 210 14.27 -19.48 -10.97
N PRO A 211 15.46 -19.16 -10.41
CA PRO A 211 16.71 -19.75 -10.86
C PRO A 211 16.78 -21.27 -10.64
N SER A 212 15.94 -21.81 -9.76
CA SER A 212 15.85 -23.25 -9.49
C SER A 212 14.79 -23.95 -10.33
N ALA A 213 14.00 -23.20 -11.12
CA ALA A 213 13.07 -23.82 -12.05
C ALA A 213 13.84 -24.60 -13.13
N PRO A 214 13.34 -25.78 -13.55
CA PRO A 214 13.95 -26.51 -14.65
C PRO A 214 14.05 -25.66 -15.94
N PRO A 215 15.08 -25.81 -16.78
CA PRO A 215 15.26 -25.02 -18.00
C PRO A 215 14.10 -25.11 -19.00
N THR A 216 13.37 -26.24 -18.99
CA THR A 216 12.22 -26.51 -19.85
C THR A 216 10.87 -26.26 -19.15
N ALA A 217 10.87 -25.52 -18.03
CA ALA A 217 9.67 -25.19 -17.28
C ALA A 217 8.62 -24.50 -18.17
N LYS A 218 7.39 -25.02 -18.12
CA LYS A 218 6.21 -24.48 -18.82
C LYS A 218 5.41 -23.50 -17.97
N ARG A 219 5.72 -23.41 -16.68
CA ARG A 219 5.09 -22.49 -15.72
C ARG A 219 6.14 -21.62 -15.06
N CYS A 220 5.84 -20.34 -14.86
CA CYS A 220 6.63 -19.50 -13.96
C CYS A 220 6.33 -19.92 -12.51
N ARG A 221 7.23 -19.61 -11.57
CA ARG A 221 7.08 -19.96 -10.15
C ARG A 221 5.71 -19.60 -9.58
N THR A 222 5.20 -18.41 -9.89
CA THR A 222 3.92 -17.94 -9.37
C THR A 222 2.75 -18.75 -9.92
N CYS A 223 2.77 -19.09 -11.22
CA CYS A 223 1.74 -19.95 -11.82
C CYS A 223 1.81 -21.37 -11.26
N ALA A 224 3.01 -21.94 -11.15
CA ALA A 224 3.22 -23.28 -10.58
C ALA A 224 2.72 -23.36 -9.12
N LEU A 225 3.07 -22.37 -8.28
CA LEU A 225 2.60 -22.29 -6.89
C LEU A 225 1.09 -22.11 -6.78
N ARG A 226 0.50 -21.32 -7.67
CA ARG A 226 -0.96 -21.14 -7.71
C ARG A 226 -1.65 -22.47 -8.05
N ASP A 227 -1.15 -23.18 -9.04
CA ASP A 227 -1.70 -24.47 -9.46
C ASP A 227 -1.55 -25.52 -8.33
N MET A 228 -0.38 -25.59 -7.69
CA MET A 228 -0.13 -26.46 -6.53
C MET A 228 -1.11 -26.20 -5.39
N LYS A 229 -1.27 -24.92 -5.00
CA LYS A 229 -2.22 -24.54 -3.95
C LYS A 229 -3.67 -24.84 -4.33
N ALA A 230 -4.04 -24.68 -5.61
CA ALA A 230 -5.39 -25.00 -6.06
C ALA A 230 -5.68 -26.50 -5.95
N ALA A 231 -4.68 -27.35 -6.22
CA ALA A 231 -4.78 -28.80 -6.06
C ALA A 231 -4.81 -29.23 -4.59
N ASP A 232 -3.92 -28.68 -3.75
CA ASP A 232 -3.89 -28.96 -2.30
C ASP A 232 -5.24 -28.60 -1.64
N ASN A 233 -5.92 -27.58 -2.16
CA ASN A 233 -7.20 -27.10 -1.63
C ASN A 233 -8.41 -27.55 -2.49
N ALA A 234 -8.29 -28.61 -3.29
CA ALA A 234 -9.33 -29.02 -4.26
C ALA A 234 -10.73 -29.24 -3.62
N SER A 235 -10.82 -29.60 -2.34
CA SER A 235 -12.09 -29.70 -1.59
C SER A 235 -12.77 -28.33 -1.33
N VAL A 236 -12.00 -27.23 -1.31
CA VAL A 236 -12.46 -25.85 -1.14
C VAL A 236 -12.66 -25.15 -2.50
N TYR A 237 -12.03 -25.63 -3.58
CA TYR A 237 -11.98 -25.02 -4.91
C TYR A 237 -12.90 -25.66 -5.98
N LEU A 238 -13.83 -26.55 -5.63
CA LEU A 238 -14.91 -26.93 -6.56
C LEU A 238 -15.79 -25.74 -6.99
N ASN A 239 -15.70 -24.60 -6.28
CA ASN A 239 -16.26 -23.30 -6.67
C ASN A 239 -15.32 -22.43 -7.53
N ALA A 240 -14.19 -22.93 -8.05
CA ALA A 240 -13.21 -22.12 -8.79
C ALA A 240 -13.76 -21.48 -10.07
N HIS A 241 -14.74 -22.11 -10.74
CA HIS A 241 -15.38 -21.53 -11.92
C HIS A 241 -16.31 -20.36 -11.55
N THR A 242 -16.90 -20.37 -10.34
CA THR A 242 -17.65 -19.24 -9.77
C THR A 242 -16.75 -18.24 -9.01
N ASN A 243 -15.51 -18.61 -8.64
CA ASN A 243 -14.58 -17.76 -7.87
C ASN A 243 -13.70 -16.82 -8.68
N ARG A 244 -13.57 -16.96 -10.02
CA ARG A 244 -13.16 -15.80 -10.85
C ARG A 244 -14.14 -14.63 -10.65
N ILE A 245 -15.40 -14.95 -10.33
CA ILE A 245 -16.47 -14.03 -9.97
C ILE A 245 -16.50 -13.74 -8.46
N GLN A 246 -15.43 -13.96 -7.67
CA GLN A 246 -15.36 -13.54 -6.24
C GLN A 246 -14.05 -12.85 -5.81
N SER A 247 -12.97 -12.87 -6.59
CA SER A 247 -11.74 -12.14 -6.23
C SER A 247 -11.94 -10.62 -6.26
N SER A 248 -11.67 -9.91 -5.15
CA SER A 248 -11.71 -8.43 -5.12
C SER A 248 -10.76 -7.82 -6.16
N LEU A 249 -10.98 -6.55 -6.54
CA LEU A 249 -10.12 -5.84 -7.49
C LEU A 249 -8.64 -5.98 -7.14
N GLY A 250 -7.78 -6.19 -8.13
CA GLY A 250 -6.34 -6.37 -7.90
C GLY A 250 -5.91 -7.77 -7.42
N LYS A 251 -6.87 -8.63 -7.00
CA LYS A 251 -6.59 -9.98 -6.48
C LYS A 251 -6.88 -11.11 -7.47
N ALA A 252 -7.29 -10.79 -8.70
CA ALA A 252 -7.47 -11.80 -9.73
C ALA A 252 -6.12 -12.45 -10.08
N PRO A 253 -6.06 -13.77 -10.32
CA PRO A 253 -4.82 -14.44 -10.65
C PRO A 253 -4.36 -14.07 -12.05
N PHE A 254 -3.06 -13.77 -12.22
CA PHE A 254 -2.42 -13.51 -13.51
C PHE A 254 -1.00 -14.09 -13.53
N CYS A 255 -0.39 -14.16 -14.72
CA CYS A 255 1.02 -14.55 -14.89
C CYS A 255 1.91 -13.31 -14.70
N PRO A 256 2.79 -13.24 -13.68
CA PRO A 256 3.65 -12.09 -13.44
C PRO A 256 4.54 -11.67 -14.61
N LEU A 257 4.98 -12.64 -15.41
CA LEU A 257 5.84 -12.38 -16.55
C LEU A 257 5.12 -11.62 -17.67
N ASP A 258 3.77 -11.63 -17.68
CA ASP A 258 3.00 -10.82 -18.62
C ASP A 258 3.13 -9.31 -18.33
N LEU A 259 3.32 -8.92 -17.06
CA LEU A 259 3.50 -7.50 -16.66
C LEU A 259 4.79 -6.88 -17.23
N ILE A 260 5.79 -7.71 -17.53
CA ILE A 260 7.11 -7.28 -18.02
C ILE A 260 7.40 -7.80 -19.43
N SER A 261 6.39 -8.35 -20.11
CA SER A 261 6.52 -8.85 -21.48
C SER A 261 6.87 -7.71 -22.43
N ASN A 262 7.65 -8.02 -23.48
CA ASN A 262 7.86 -7.11 -24.61
C ASN A 262 6.68 -7.11 -25.58
N ASN A 263 5.60 -7.83 -25.27
CA ASN A 263 4.37 -7.83 -26.04
C ASN A 263 3.26 -7.08 -25.28
N GLU A 264 2.77 -5.98 -25.83
CA GLU A 264 1.67 -5.18 -25.26
C GLU A 264 0.37 -5.98 -25.09
N GLN A 265 0.12 -6.99 -25.92
CA GLN A 265 -1.07 -7.85 -25.76
C GLN A 265 -1.03 -8.70 -24.49
N ASP A 266 0.17 -9.06 -23.99
CA ASP A 266 0.30 -9.81 -22.74
C ASP A 266 -0.10 -8.97 -21.53
N ILE A 267 0.34 -7.71 -21.49
CA ILE A 267 -0.05 -6.80 -20.42
C ILE A 267 -1.53 -6.46 -20.53
N GLN A 268 -2.07 -6.24 -21.74
CA GLN A 268 -3.49 -6.00 -21.92
C GLN A 268 -4.35 -7.14 -21.37
N ARG A 269 -3.99 -8.40 -21.65
CA ARG A 269 -4.66 -9.57 -21.05
C ARG A 269 -4.57 -9.58 -19.53
N THR A 270 -3.43 -9.21 -18.97
CA THR A 270 -3.22 -9.12 -17.52
C THR A 270 -4.12 -8.07 -16.88
N ILE A 271 -4.20 -6.87 -17.47
CA ILE A 271 -5.07 -5.79 -17.00
C ILE A 271 -6.54 -6.20 -17.15
N VAL A 272 -6.95 -6.81 -18.26
CA VAL A 272 -8.30 -7.37 -18.39
C VAL A 272 -8.61 -8.32 -17.23
N ASN A 273 -7.71 -9.24 -16.89
CA ASN A 273 -7.92 -10.17 -15.80
C ASN A 273 -8.00 -9.49 -14.43
N ILE A 274 -7.10 -8.53 -14.16
CA ILE A 274 -7.03 -7.79 -12.89
C ILE A 274 -8.32 -6.98 -12.64
N PHE A 275 -8.87 -6.39 -13.71
CA PHE A 275 -10.02 -5.48 -13.64
C PHE A 275 -11.34 -6.09 -14.14
N ALA A 276 -11.39 -7.39 -14.45
CA ALA A 276 -12.52 -8.07 -15.10
C ALA A 276 -13.89 -7.85 -14.43
N ARG A 277 -13.91 -7.57 -13.12
CA ARG A 277 -15.15 -7.41 -12.33
C ARG A 277 -15.67 -5.97 -12.29
N HIS A 278 -14.90 -5.00 -12.79
CA HIS A 278 -15.18 -3.59 -12.61
C HIS A 278 -15.68 -2.88 -13.86
N ARG A 279 -16.33 -3.56 -14.85
CA ARG A 279 -16.68 -2.99 -16.18
C ARG A 279 -15.81 -1.79 -16.58
N PRO A 280 -14.47 -1.90 -16.54
CA PRO A 280 -13.65 -0.82 -17.03
C PRO A 280 -14.01 -0.71 -18.51
N TYR A 281 -14.43 0.47 -18.94
CA TYR A 281 -14.75 0.69 -20.33
C TYR A 281 -13.56 0.21 -21.18
N PRO A 282 -13.77 -0.49 -22.31
CA PRO A 282 -12.67 -1.11 -23.08
C PRO A 282 -11.49 -0.16 -23.35
N ASN A 283 -11.77 1.14 -23.49
CA ASN A 283 -10.78 2.20 -23.60
C ASN A 283 -9.91 2.34 -22.34
N GLN A 284 -10.50 2.35 -21.15
CA GLN A 284 -9.80 2.44 -19.87
C GLN A 284 -8.81 1.27 -19.68
N ILE A 285 -9.21 0.04 -20.00
CA ILE A 285 -8.30 -1.12 -19.97
C ILE A 285 -7.11 -0.91 -20.90
N ARG A 286 -7.36 -0.48 -22.13
CA ARG A 286 -6.33 -0.23 -23.14
C ARG A 286 -5.35 0.84 -22.67
N ILE A 287 -5.87 1.91 -22.08
CA ILE A 287 -5.07 3.01 -21.54
C ILE A 287 -4.21 2.53 -20.36
N ILE A 288 -4.80 1.82 -19.39
CA ILE A 288 -4.05 1.26 -18.25
C ILE A 288 -2.95 0.32 -18.74
N ALA A 289 -3.27 -0.59 -19.67
CA ALA A 289 -2.31 -1.51 -20.25
C ALA A 289 -1.16 -0.76 -20.94
N ARG A 290 -1.45 0.22 -21.78
CA ARG A 290 -0.44 1.03 -22.49
C ARG A 290 0.44 1.84 -21.53
N ARG A 291 -0.13 2.41 -20.47
CA ARG A 291 0.61 3.20 -19.48
C ARG A 291 1.45 2.35 -18.54
N LEU A 292 1.02 1.12 -18.25
CA LEU A 292 1.82 0.17 -17.49
C LEU A 292 2.86 -0.56 -18.35
N TYR A 293 2.66 -0.61 -19.67
CA TYR A 293 3.58 -1.26 -20.59
C TYR A 293 4.95 -0.59 -20.48
N ARG A 294 5.94 -1.37 -20.05
CA ARG A 294 7.32 -0.91 -19.81
C ARG A 294 7.43 0.24 -18.81
N HIS A 295 6.51 0.33 -17.84
CA HIS A 295 6.55 1.36 -16.80
C HIS A 295 7.92 1.35 -16.06
N PRO A 296 8.59 2.51 -15.89
CA PRO A 296 9.95 2.57 -15.33
C PRO A 296 10.11 1.85 -13.98
N THR A 297 9.19 2.08 -13.04
CA THR A 297 9.22 1.42 -11.72
C THR A 297 9.08 -0.10 -11.80
N LEU A 298 8.29 -0.64 -12.74
CA LEU A 298 8.17 -2.09 -12.95
C LEU A 298 9.46 -2.66 -13.54
N LEU A 299 10.07 -1.97 -14.50
CA LEU A 299 11.35 -2.37 -15.10
C LEU A 299 12.50 -2.27 -14.09
N LYS A 300 12.44 -1.29 -13.19
CA LYS A 300 13.39 -1.14 -12.09
C LYS A 300 13.24 -2.28 -11.09
N LEU A 301 12.02 -2.61 -10.66
CA LEU A 301 11.74 -3.78 -9.82
C LEU A 301 12.21 -5.08 -10.48
N LEU A 302 11.97 -5.26 -11.78
CA LEU A 302 12.48 -6.39 -12.56
C LEU A 302 14.01 -6.46 -12.50
N SER A 303 14.68 -5.34 -12.72
CA SER A 303 16.15 -5.25 -12.70
C SER A 303 16.73 -5.60 -11.33
N LEU A 304 16.08 -5.13 -10.26
CA LEU A 304 16.44 -5.47 -8.89
C LEU A 304 16.19 -6.96 -8.59
N GLN A 305 15.07 -7.53 -9.05
CA GLN A 305 14.82 -8.97 -8.90
C GLN A 305 15.86 -9.83 -9.65
N ARG A 306 16.36 -9.37 -10.81
CA ARG A 306 17.47 -10.00 -11.55
C ARG A 306 18.78 -9.90 -10.79
N LEU A 307 19.10 -8.72 -10.26
CA LEU A 307 20.32 -8.50 -9.46
C LEU A 307 20.32 -9.37 -8.20
N HIS A 308 19.18 -9.44 -7.53
CA HIS A 308 18.96 -10.20 -6.31
C HIS A 308 18.27 -11.56 -6.58
N ASN A 309 18.72 -12.27 -7.63
CA ASN A 309 18.14 -13.55 -8.06
C ASN A 309 18.82 -14.79 -7.48
N LYS A 310 19.72 -14.65 -6.50
CA LYS A 310 20.19 -15.78 -5.68
C LYS A 310 19.06 -16.15 -4.71
N VAL A 311 18.14 -17.00 -5.15
CA VAL A 311 16.93 -17.43 -4.40
C VAL A 311 16.62 -18.90 -4.73
N GLY A 312 15.61 -19.47 -4.07
CA GLY A 312 15.29 -20.90 -4.22
C GLY A 312 16.41 -21.77 -3.65
N LEU A 313 16.79 -22.83 -4.37
CA LEU A 313 17.88 -23.75 -3.99
C LEU A 313 19.27 -23.09 -4.02
N HIS A 314 19.39 -21.93 -4.68
CA HIS A 314 20.64 -21.17 -4.80
C HIS A 314 20.62 -19.89 -3.94
N GLY A 315 19.71 -19.83 -2.96
CA GLY A 315 19.59 -18.70 -2.06
C GLY A 315 20.84 -18.50 -1.19
N PRO A 316 21.14 -17.25 -0.78
CA PRO A 316 22.14 -17.00 0.25
C PRO A 316 21.70 -17.63 1.58
N PRO A 317 22.60 -17.68 2.58
CA PRO A 317 22.29 -18.28 3.88
C PRO A 317 20.99 -17.73 4.49
N SER A 318 20.25 -18.62 5.14
CA SER A 318 19.00 -18.30 5.82
C SER A 318 19.22 -17.17 6.81
N GLY A 319 18.38 -16.12 6.73
CA GLY A 319 18.47 -14.96 7.63
C GLY A 319 19.46 -13.88 7.20
N SER A 320 20.19 -14.05 6.09
CA SER A 320 21.00 -12.99 5.52
C SER A 320 20.15 -11.82 5.02
N ARG A 321 20.68 -10.60 5.10
CA ARG A 321 20.01 -9.39 4.58
C ARG A 321 19.74 -9.47 3.08
N GLU A 322 20.63 -10.13 2.34
CA GLU A 322 20.45 -10.41 0.91
C GLU A 322 19.21 -11.28 0.65
N MET A 323 19.04 -12.37 1.41
CA MET A 323 17.83 -13.21 1.34
C MET A 323 16.58 -12.39 1.63
N SER A 324 16.61 -11.62 2.73
CA SER A 324 15.48 -10.81 3.17
C SER A 324 15.07 -9.81 2.09
N LEU A 325 16.04 -9.09 1.48
CA LEU A 325 15.78 -8.16 0.38
C LEU A 325 15.23 -8.88 -0.85
N SER A 326 15.87 -9.98 -1.28
CA SER A 326 15.42 -10.79 -2.43
C SER A 326 13.97 -11.24 -2.30
N MET A 327 13.56 -11.68 -1.12
CA MET A 327 12.19 -12.13 -0.84
C MET A 327 11.22 -10.95 -0.72
N THR A 328 11.67 -9.80 -0.21
CA THR A 328 10.87 -8.57 -0.10
C THR A 328 10.48 -8.03 -1.47
N LEU A 329 11.44 -7.93 -2.40
CA LEU A 329 11.21 -7.46 -3.77
C LEU A 329 10.23 -8.35 -4.56
N ARG A 330 10.00 -9.59 -4.13
CA ARG A 330 9.09 -10.57 -4.75
C ARG A 330 7.73 -10.67 -4.06
N ASP A 331 7.56 -10.04 -2.90
CA ASP A 331 6.30 -10.08 -2.14
C ASP A 331 5.82 -8.68 -1.69
N CYS A 332 6.33 -7.63 -2.34
CA CYS A 332 5.82 -6.27 -2.26
C CYS A 332 4.44 -6.15 -2.93
N SER A 333 3.82 -5.00 -2.74
CA SER A 333 2.57 -4.59 -3.39
C SER A 333 2.84 -3.40 -4.31
N ILE A 334 2.05 -3.29 -5.38
CA ILE A 334 1.93 -2.12 -6.24
C ILE A 334 0.56 -1.49 -5.97
N PHE A 335 0.55 -0.20 -5.72
CA PHE A 335 -0.65 0.62 -5.60
C PHE A 335 -0.77 1.48 -6.86
N LEU A 336 -1.87 1.31 -7.59
CA LEU A 336 -2.18 2.06 -8.80
C LEU A 336 -3.33 3.01 -8.52
N LYS A 337 -3.12 4.31 -8.73
CA LYS A 337 -4.17 5.31 -8.69
C LYS A 337 -4.76 5.53 -10.08
N LEU A 338 -6.07 5.32 -10.21
CA LEU A 338 -6.78 5.28 -11.49
C LEU A 338 -8.03 6.18 -11.45
N PRO A 339 -8.36 6.90 -12.53
CA PRO A 339 -9.62 7.63 -12.62
C PRO A 339 -10.82 6.69 -12.59
N THR A 340 -11.92 7.09 -11.93
CA THR A 340 -13.15 6.30 -11.77
C THR A 340 -14.13 6.39 -12.95
N SER A 341 -14.12 7.49 -13.71
CA SER A 341 -15.04 7.75 -14.81
C SER A 341 -14.43 7.38 -16.16
N ASP A 342 -15.29 7.15 -17.14
CA ASP A 342 -14.87 7.11 -18.55
C ASP A 342 -14.21 8.44 -18.86
N VAL A 343 -12.92 8.42 -19.16
CA VAL A 343 -12.16 9.63 -19.40
C VAL A 343 -12.11 9.81 -20.90
N GLU A 344 -12.47 11.00 -21.38
CA GLU A 344 -12.26 11.33 -22.78
C GLU A 344 -10.76 11.25 -23.12
N GLU A 345 -10.47 10.77 -24.32
CA GLU A 345 -9.11 10.45 -24.78
C GLU A 345 -8.15 11.65 -24.65
N THR A 346 -8.70 12.87 -24.74
CA THR A 346 -8.03 14.17 -24.64
C THR A 346 -7.57 14.54 -23.22
N ASP A 347 -8.27 14.09 -22.18
CA ASP A 347 -7.94 14.37 -20.77
C ASP A 347 -6.87 13.42 -20.20
N LEU A 348 -6.56 12.35 -20.92
CA LEU A 348 -5.63 11.29 -20.53
C LEU A 348 -4.27 11.39 -21.22
N GLU A 349 -4.10 12.25 -22.23
CA GLU A 349 -2.82 12.45 -22.89
C GLU A 349 -1.78 13.09 -21.94
N MET A 350 -2.21 13.89 -20.96
CA MET A 350 -1.30 14.60 -20.04
C MET A 350 -1.01 13.93 -18.68
N GLY A 351 -1.70 12.84 -18.29
CA GLY A 351 -1.54 12.23 -16.96
C GLY A 351 -0.72 10.94 -16.93
N THR A 352 0.32 10.87 -16.10
CA THR A 352 0.99 9.61 -15.73
C THR A 352 0.12 8.81 -14.75
N ILE A 353 0.14 7.48 -14.81
CA ILE A 353 -0.45 6.64 -13.74
C ILE A 353 0.45 6.78 -12.51
N ASP A 354 -0.11 7.15 -11.35
CA ASP A 354 0.61 7.12 -10.08
C ASP A 354 0.70 5.66 -9.61
N LEU A 355 1.91 5.10 -9.76
CA LEU A 355 2.27 3.73 -9.40
C LEU A 355 3.30 3.79 -8.28
N ARG A 356 2.97 3.24 -7.11
CA ARG A 356 3.89 3.17 -5.98
C ARG A 356 4.03 1.77 -5.41
N LEU A 357 5.22 1.44 -4.93
CA LEU A 357 5.54 0.18 -4.27
C LEU A 357 5.35 0.31 -2.76
N GLY A 358 4.62 -0.63 -2.15
CA GLY A 358 4.49 -0.77 -0.69
C GLY A 358 4.71 -2.21 -0.24
N ASP A 359 4.42 -2.50 1.03
CA ASP A 359 4.68 -3.82 1.64
C ASP A 359 6.18 -4.24 1.61
N LEU A 360 7.09 -3.27 1.76
CA LEU A 360 8.54 -3.44 1.62
C LEU A 360 9.30 -3.66 2.94
N ASP A 361 8.62 -4.17 3.98
CA ASP A 361 9.31 -4.65 5.19
C ASP A 361 10.19 -5.85 4.82
N LEU A 362 11.45 -5.83 5.28
CA LEU A 362 12.37 -6.92 5.01
C LEU A 362 11.82 -8.25 5.54
N LYS A 363 11.71 -9.24 4.64
CA LYS A 363 11.17 -10.56 4.98
C LYS A 363 12.16 -11.30 5.87
N SER A 364 11.75 -11.57 7.11
CA SER A 364 12.53 -12.43 8.01
C SER A 364 12.42 -13.91 7.60
N ALA A 365 13.56 -14.59 7.63
CA ALA A 365 13.70 -16.03 7.43
C ALA A 365 13.42 -16.84 8.72
N ALA A 366 13.16 -16.16 9.84
CA ALA A 366 12.94 -16.77 11.14
C ALA A 366 11.65 -17.61 11.22
N ASN A 367 11.55 -18.41 12.29
CA ASN A 367 10.39 -19.26 12.61
C ASN A 367 10.00 -20.23 11.47
N GLY A 368 10.99 -20.95 10.94
CA GLY A 368 10.78 -21.94 9.88
C GLY A 368 10.38 -21.34 8.54
N LYS A 369 10.35 -20.01 8.36
CA LYS A 369 10.03 -19.40 7.05
C LYS A 369 11.04 -19.76 5.98
N ALA A 370 12.32 -19.83 6.33
CA ALA A 370 13.36 -20.24 5.40
C ALA A 370 13.11 -21.66 4.87
N GLU A 371 12.87 -22.60 5.78
CA GLU A 371 12.53 -23.99 5.49
C GLU A 371 11.24 -24.06 4.67
N TYR A 372 10.18 -23.37 5.09
CA TYR A 372 8.93 -23.29 4.32
C TYR A 372 9.13 -22.78 2.89
N TRP A 373 9.97 -21.77 2.66
CA TRP A 373 10.24 -21.29 1.30
C TRP A 373 11.02 -22.32 0.47
N LEU A 374 11.96 -23.03 1.10
CA LEU A 374 12.74 -24.09 0.48
C LEU A 374 11.86 -25.30 0.13
N ASP A 375 11.01 -25.74 1.05
CA ASP A 375 10.08 -26.86 0.87
C ASP A 375 9.10 -26.58 -0.27
N ILE A 376 8.56 -25.36 -0.33
CA ILE A 376 7.73 -24.95 -1.46
C ILE A 376 8.53 -25.04 -2.76
N GLU A 377 9.78 -24.59 -2.79
CA GLU A 377 10.60 -24.67 -4.01
C GLU A 377 10.86 -26.12 -4.44
N ASN A 378 11.25 -26.99 -3.50
CA ASN A 378 11.46 -28.42 -3.75
C ASN A 378 10.18 -29.06 -4.29
N ARG A 379 9.03 -28.86 -3.64
CA ARG A 379 7.75 -29.39 -4.12
C ARG A 379 7.42 -28.94 -5.54
N LEU A 380 7.63 -27.67 -5.87
CA LEU A 380 7.36 -27.16 -7.23
C LEU A 380 8.20 -27.87 -8.30
N ILE A 381 9.41 -28.29 -7.95
CA ILE A 381 10.35 -29.01 -8.82
C ILE A 381 9.99 -30.51 -8.85
N ASP A 382 10.02 -31.16 -7.69
CA ASP A 382 9.95 -32.62 -7.54
C ASP A 382 8.58 -33.17 -7.93
N GLU A 383 7.50 -32.43 -7.64
CA GLU A 383 6.14 -32.81 -8.05
C GLU A 383 5.80 -32.32 -9.47
N GLY A 384 6.76 -31.76 -10.23
CA GLY A 384 6.55 -31.44 -11.64
C GLY A 384 5.61 -30.26 -11.93
N TRP A 385 5.29 -29.41 -10.94
CA TRP A 385 4.40 -28.24 -11.11
C TRP A 385 4.95 -27.24 -12.14
N TYR A 386 6.27 -27.04 -12.17
CA TYR A 386 6.93 -26.23 -13.19
C TYR A 386 6.72 -26.74 -14.62
N MET A 387 6.63 -28.07 -14.79
CA MET A 387 6.52 -28.71 -16.09
C MET A 387 5.09 -28.79 -16.61
N GLY A 388 4.10 -28.45 -15.78
CA GLY A 388 2.69 -28.59 -16.16
C GLY A 388 2.23 -30.05 -16.20
N GLN A 389 2.83 -30.94 -15.39
CA GLN A 389 2.59 -32.38 -15.44
C GLN A 389 1.38 -32.83 -14.62
N GLN A 390 0.80 -31.94 -13.81
CA GLN A 390 -0.33 -32.28 -12.95
C GLN A 390 -1.65 -32.14 -13.72
N ALA A 391 -2.53 -33.13 -13.60
CA ALA A 391 -3.83 -33.14 -14.31
C ALA A 391 -4.69 -31.89 -13.98
N SER A 392 -4.55 -31.34 -12.78
CA SER A 392 -5.24 -30.10 -12.37
C SER A 392 -4.83 -28.87 -13.21
N GLN A 393 -3.67 -28.92 -13.88
CA GLN A 393 -3.11 -27.81 -14.67
C GLN A 393 -3.66 -27.72 -16.09
N ASP A 394 -4.45 -28.71 -16.54
CA ASP A 394 -5.11 -28.66 -17.85
C ASP A 394 -6.01 -27.42 -17.99
N ARG A 395 -6.66 -27.02 -16.89
CA ARG A 395 -7.55 -25.85 -16.85
C ARG A 395 -6.83 -24.50 -16.97
N THR A 396 -5.53 -24.47 -16.68
CA THR A 396 -4.69 -23.24 -16.74
C THR A 396 -3.69 -23.28 -17.90
N LYS A 397 -3.83 -24.24 -18.82
CA LYS A 397 -3.01 -24.34 -20.04
C LYS A 397 -3.08 -23.04 -20.86
N GLY A 398 -1.94 -22.52 -21.28
CA GLY A 398 -1.84 -21.25 -22.01
C GLY A 398 -1.96 -19.98 -21.15
N GLU A 399 -2.30 -20.06 -19.85
CA GLU A 399 -2.33 -18.86 -19.00
C GLU A 399 -0.93 -18.32 -18.67
N CYS A 400 0.08 -19.19 -18.59
CA CYS A 400 1.46 -18.79 -18.33
C CYS A 400 2.21 -18.52 -19.63
N VAL A 401 2.98 -17.43 -19.67
CA VAL A 401 3.79 -17.05 -20.82
C VAL A 401 4.79 -18.12 -21.24
N LEU A 402 5.28 -18.95 -20.32
CA LEU A 402 6.25 -20.01 -20.64
C LEU A 402 5.63 -21.23 -21.34
N SER A 403 4.30 -21.25 -21.47
CA SER A 403 3.54 -22.33 -22.14
C SER A 403 2.76 -21.85 -23.36
N ARG A 404 2.89 -20.56 -23.71
CA ARG A 404 2.37 -19.96 -24.93
C ARG A 404 3.52 -19.79 -25.90
#